data_AF-A0A8S3S5H6-F1
#
_entry.id   AF-A0A8S3S5H6-F1
#
_cell.length_a   1.000
_cell.length_b   1.000
_cell.length_c   1.000
_cell.angle_alpha   90.00
_cell.angle_beta   90.00
_cell.angle_gamma   90.00
#
_symmetry.space_group_name_H-M   'P 1'
#
loop_
_entity.id
_entity.type
_entity.pdbx_description
1 polymer ?
#
loop_
_entity_poly.entity_id
_entity_poly.type
_entity_poly.pdbx_seq_one_letter_code
_entity_poly.pdbx_strand_id
1 'polypeptide(L)'
;MYIMNGRIGNDEVGKPTSKNTSVVDYAISTADVLYLVENFDVLPFSSLYSDIHCPLELVLNCSNIKQSNVNINVESGENNTYIGKWNHDQVNEYKENLDKESISQLLSFIMTKTENVQNVDKNTIDEIVNEIRDVLLNSARNTFGEFVQKTYGFDYTGGKQNHRDWFNTECRRERRAFRKSKRI
;
A
#
# COMPACT_ATOMS: atom_id res chain seq x y z
N MET A 1 -10.59 10.69 5.44
CA MET A 1 -10.15 9.34 5.82
C MET A 1 -10.81 8.99 7.13
N TYR A 2 -11.52 7.86 7.20
CA TYR A 2 -12.38 7.46 8.32
C TYR A 2 -12.04 6.04 8.75
N ILE A 3 -11.88 5.84 10.05
CA ILE A 3 -11.72 4.51 10.67
C ILE A 3 -13.12 3.94 10.94
N MET A 4 -13.36 2.70 10.51
CA MET A 4 -14.66 2.03 10.63
C MET A 4 -14.84 1.27 11.95
N ASN A 5 -13.76 0.74 12.52
CA ASN A 5 -13.78 0.01 13.79
C ASN A 5 -14.48 0.83 14.88
N GLY A 6 -15.43 0.22 15.59
CA GLY A 6 -16.17 0.89 16.65
C GLY A 6 -17.25 1.88 16.18
N ARG A 7 -17.57 1.92 14.89
CA ARG A 7 -18.41 3.01 14.34
C ARG A 7 -19.46 2.60 13.31
N ILE A 8 -19.35 1.41 12.71
CA ILE A 8 -20.19 1.00 11.59
C ILE A 8 -20.56 -0.47 11.73
N GLY A 9 -21.79 -0.81 11.32
CA GLY A 9 -22.26 -2.18 11.21
C GLY A 9 -22.33 -2.89 12.56
N ASN A 10 -22.00 -4.17 12.59
CA ASN A 10 -22.06 -5.00 13.79
C ASN A 10 -20.93 -4.71 14.81
N ASP A 11 -19.98 -3.83 14.47
CA ASP A 11 -18.88 -3.42 15.34
C ASP A 11 -19.10 -2.03 15.96
N GLU A 12 -20.33 -1.60 16.22
CA GLU A 12 -20.62 -0.26 16.78
C GLU A 12 -20.02 0.00 18.18
N VAL A 13 -19.59 -1.05 18.90
CA VAL A 13 -18.99 -0.94 20.25
C VAL A 13 -17.46 -1.00 20.21
N GLY A 14 -16.86 -1.46 19.10
CA GLY A 14 -15.42 -1.56 18.92
C GLY A 14 -14.83 -2.79 19.57
N LYS A 15 -14.98 -3.94 18.90
CA LYS A 15 -14.44 -5.22 19.31
C LYS A 15 -12.91 -5.22 19.15
N PRO A 16 -12.17 -5.89 20.05
CA PRO A 16 -10.74 -6.08 19.89
C PRO A 16 -10.43 -6.92 18.65
N THR A 17 -9.41 -6.51 17.88
CA THR A 17 -8.95 -7.23 16.69
C THR A 17 -7.78 -8.16 16.98
N SER A 18 -7.26 -8.16 18.21
CA SER A 18 -6.30 -9.16 18.69
C SER A 18 -6.88 -9.86 19.90
N LYS A 19 -7.09 -11.18 19.84
CA LYS A 19 -7.51 -12.13 20.90
C LYS A 19 -8.20 -11.51 22.16
N ASN A 20 -9.19 -10.64 21.95
CA ASN A 20 -9.87 -9.87 22.99
C ASN A 20 -8.99 -8.95 23.89
N THR A 21 -7.82 -8.53 23.42
CA THR A 21 -6.86 -7.71 24.18
C THR A 21 -6.73 -6.28 23.65
N SER A 22 -6.67 -6.09 22.33
CA SER A 22 -6.43 -4.76 21.72
C SER A 22 -7.00 -4.64 20.31
N VAL A 23 -7.15 -3.39 19.85
CA VAL A 23 -7.48 -3.04 18.45
C VAL A 23 -6.18 -2.63 17.77
N VAL A 24 -5.68 -3.48 16.87
CA VAL A 24 -4.42 -3.27 16.14
C VAL A 24 -4.60 -3.31 14.62
N ASP A 25 -5.72 -3.87 14.16
CA ASP A 25 -6.09 -3.97 12.75
C ASP A 25 -7.25 -3.03 12.46
N TYR A 26 -7.13 -2.22 11.42
CA TYR A 26 -8.09 -1.16 11.13
C TYR A 26 -8.63 -1.27 9.71
N ALA A 27 -9.94 -1.11 9.57
CA ALA A 27 -10.58 -0.81 8.30
C ALA A 27 -10.70 0.70 8.14
N ILE A 28 -10.11 1.23 7.07
CA ILE A 28 -10.03 2.68 6.80
C ILE A 28 -10.61 2.96 5.41
N SER A 29 -11.36 4.05 5.28
CA SER A 29 -11.99 4.44 4.01
C SER A 29 -12.04 5.95 3.80
N THR A 30 -12.28 6.36 2.55
CA THR A 30 -12.64 7.73 2.19
C THR A 30 -14.13 7.96 2.44
N ALA A 31 -14.59 9.21 2.40
CA ALA A 31 -16.03 9.51 2.49
C ALA A 31 -16.80 8.79 1.37
N ASP A 32 -16.23 8.76 0.17
CA ASP A 32 -16.85 8.21 -1.03
C ASP A 32 -16.99 6.69 -1.01
N VAL A 33 -16.19 5.96 -0.24
CA VAL A 33 -16.37 4.51 -0.10
C VAL A 33 -17.23 4.18 1.12
N LEU A 34 -17.32 5.10 2.10
CA LEU A 34 -18.09 4.90 3.32
C LEU A 34 -19.58 4.67 3.05
N TYR A 35 -20.17 5.37 2.08
CA TYR A 35 -21.60 5.20 1.75
C TYR A 35 -21.92 3.83 1.14
N LEU A 36 -20.91 3.12 0.64
CA LEU A 36 -21.06 1.77 0.09
C LEU A 36 -20.99 0.70 1.18
N VAL A 37 -20.54 1.04 2.39
CA VAL A 37 -20.39 0.07 3.47
C VAL A 37 -21.77 -0.34 3.99
N GLU A 38 -22.11 -1.61 3.79
CA GLU A 38 -23.35 -2.22 4.26
C GLU A 38 -23.17 -2.78 5.68
N ASN A 39 -22.04 -3.42 5.93
CA ASN A 39 -21.71 -3.96 7.24
C ASN A 39 -20.19 -3.99 7.47
N PHE A 40 -19.80 -3.89 8.73
CA PHE A 40 -18.46 -4.13 9.19
C PHE A 40 -18.52 -4.94 10.49
N ASP A 41 -17.69 -5.97 10.62
CA ASP A 41 -17.63 -6.80 11.82
C ASP A 41 -16.20 -7.29 12.11
N VAL A 42 -15.92 -7.48 13.39
CA VAL A 42 -14.75 -8.21 13.87
C VAL A 42 -15.21 -9.61 14.24
N LEU A 43 -14.82 -10.58 13.42
CA LEU A 43 -15.20 -11.97 13.59
C LEU A 43 -14.43 -12.61 14.75
N PRO A 44 -14.98 -13.66 15.39
CA PRO A 44 -14.29 -14.36 16.48
C PRO A 44 -12.90 -14.86 16.08
N PHE A 45 -11.97 -14.77 17.02
CA PHE A 45 -10.63 -15.33 16.85
C PHE A 45 -10.70 -16.81 16.44
N SER A 46 -9.87 -17.16 15.44
CA SER A 46 -9.72 -18.53 14.97
C SER A 46 -8.24 -18.89 14.91
N SER A 47 -7.85 -19.84 15.75
CA SER A 47 -6.47 -20.38 15.79
C SER A 47 -6.07 -21.09 14.49
N LEU A 48 -7.02 -21.35 13.59
CA LEU A 48 -6.75 -21.91 12.27
C LEU A 48 -6.17 -20.86 11.30
N TYR A 49 -6.55 -19.58 11.47
CA TYR A 49 -6.22 -18.51 10.53
C TYR A 49 -5.20 -17.50 11.08
N SER A 50 -5.06 -17.41 12.40
CA SER A 50 -4.08 -16.54 13.05
C SER A 50 -3.72 -17.06 14.44
N ASP A 51 -2.55 -16.68 14.92
CA ASP A 51 -2.09 -16.88 16.29
C ASP A 51 -2.66 -15.83 17.25
N ILE A 52 -2.91 -14.60 16.77
CA ILE A 52 -3.37 -13.48 17.61
C ILE A 52 -4.51 -12.64 17.01
N HIS A 53 -4.64 -12.54 15.69
CA HIS A 53 -5.53 -11.59 15.02
C HIS A 53 -6.93 -12.18 14.77
N CYS A 54 -7.95 -11.35 15.01
CA CYS A 54 -9.33 -11.60 14.65
C CYS A 54 -9.54 -11.18 13.18
N PRO A 55 -10.25 -11.97 12.36
CA PRO A 55 -10.60 -11.56 11.01
C PRO A 55 -11.53 -10.33 11.01
N LEU A 56 -11.31 -9.43 10.05
CA LEU A 56 -12.20 -8.30 9.78
C LEU A 56 -13.09 -8.64 8.58
N GLU A 57 -14.39 -8.45 8.73
CA GLU A 57 -15.38 -8.58 7.66
C GLU A 57 -15.87 -7.19 7.25
N LEU A 58 -15.79 -6.89 5.95
CA LEU A 58 -16.31 -5.66 5.37
C LEU A 58 -17.22 -6.02 4.19
N VAL A 59 -18.49 -5.64 4.30
CA VAL A 59 -19.50 -5.86 3.27
C VAL A 59 -19.79 -4.55 2.56
N LEU A 60 -19.65 -4.54 1.24
CA LEU A 60 -19.90 -3.37 0.40
C LEU A 60 -21.10 -3.64 -0.50
N ASN A 61 -22.08 -2.72 -0.50
CA ASN A 61 -23.17 -2.73 -1.45
C ASN A 61 -22.77 -2.01 -2.73
N CYS A 62 -22.40 -2.78 -3.74
CA CYS A 62 -21.99 -2.28 -5.05
C CYS A 62 -23.13 -2.25 -6.08
N SER A 63 -24.38 -2.51 -5.70
CA SER A 63 -25.50 -2.71 -6.64
C SER A 63 -25.81 -1.47 -7.49
N ASN A 64 -25.59 -0.27 -6.93
CA ASN A 64 -25.84 1.01 -7.61
C ASN A 64 -24.58 1.64 -8.19
N ILE A 65 -23.44 0.96 -8.12
CA ILE A 65 -22.24 1.40 -8.83
C ILE A 65 -22.51 1.11 -10.29
N LYS A 66 -23.05 2.12 -11.00
CA LYS A 66 -22.93 2.14 -12.46
C LYS A 66 -21.46 1.87 -12.72
N GLN A 67 -21.16 0.86 -13.53
CA GLN A 67 -19.87 0.80 -14.22
C GLN A 67 -19.82 2.06 -15.09
N SER A 68 -19.52 3.20 -14.49
CA SER A 68 -18.71 4.17 -15.17
C SER A 68 -17.51 3.34 -15.57
N ASN A 69 -17.31 3.19 -16.88
CA ASN A 69 -15.97 3.20 -17.41
C ASN A 69 -15.36 4.47 -16.84
N VAL A 70 -14.89 4.40 -15.60
CA VAL A 70 -13.84 5.25 -15.12
C VAL A 70 -12.76 4.81 -16.08
N ASN A 71 -12.66 5.50 -17.21
CA ASN A 71 -11.38 5.91 -17.70
C ASN A 71 -10.77 6.51 -16.45
N ILE A 72 -10.06 5.65 -15.71
CA ILE A 72 -9.04 6.12 -14.82
C ILE A 72 -8.21 6.86 -15.85
N ASN A 73 -8.39 8.18 -15.92
CA ASN A 73 -7.34 9.06 -16.36
C ASN A 73 -6.26 8.83 -15.29
N VAL A 74 -5.65 7.64 -15.30
CA VAL A 74 -4.22 7.49 -15.11
C VAL A 74 -3.79 8.45 -16.18
N GLU A 75 -3.36 9.64 -15.76
CA GLU A 75 -2.78 10.60 -16.66
C GLU A 75 -1.85 9.80 -17.56
N SER A 76 -2.28 9.64 -18.81
CA SER A 76 -1.55 8.91 -19.82
C SER A 76 -0.36 9.82 -20.10
N GLY A 77 0.69 9.67 -19.31
CA GLY A 77 1.74 10.69 -19.25
C GLY A 77 2.96 10.35 -18.40
N GLU A 78 2.87 9.47 -17.41
CA GLU A 78 4.08 9.00 -16.70
C GLU A 78 4.06 7.48 -16.66
N ASN A 79 5.09 6.86 -17.24
CA ASN A 79 5.39 5.46 -16.95
C ASN A 79 5.42 5.35 -15.42
N ASN A 80 4.52 4.58 -14.79
CA ASN A 80 4.51 4.40 -13.34
C ASN A 80 5.86 3.81 -12.93
N THR A 81 6.82 4.65 -12.60
CA THR A 81 8.12 4.24 -12.15
C THR A 81 8.05 3.99 -10.65
N TYR A 82 8.78 2.99 -10.20
CA TYR A 82 8.97 2.73 -8.78
C TYR A 82 10.48 2.62 -8.51
N ILE A 83 10.86 3.04 -7.30
CA ILE A 83 12.23 2.95 -6.84
C ILE A 83 12.48 1.51 -6.37
N GLY A 84 13.68 1.00 -6.65
CA GLY A 84 14.13 -0.29 -6.13
C GLY A 84 13.91 -0.43 -4.63
N LYS A 85 13.70 -1.67 -4.18
CA LYS A 85 13.55 -1.94 -2.75
C LYS A 85 14.83 -1.58 -2.01
N TRP A 86 14.66 -1.10 -0.78
CA TRP A 86 15.78 -0.86 0.12
C TRP A 86 16.71 -2.08 0.22
N ASN A 87 17.99 -1.85 -0.02
CA ASN A 87 19.05 -2.84 0.09
C ASN A 87 20.05 -2.40 1.16
N HIS A 88 20.18 -3.20 2.23
CA HIS A 88 21.06 -2.87 3.34
C HIS A 88 22.54 -2.81 2.93
N ASP A 89 22.93 -3.53 1.87
CA ASP A 89 24.30 -3.54 1.39
C ASP A 89 24.68 -2.24 0.66
N GLN A 90 23.70 -1.44 0.23
CA GLN A 90 23.89 -0.20 -0.52
C GLN A 90 23.69 1.07 0.34
N VAL A 91 23.70 0.93 1.68
CA VAL A 91 23.47 2.06 2.60
C VAL A 91 24.50 3.17 2.44
N ASN A 92 25.77 2.83 2.23
CA ASN A 92 26.83 3.84 2.07
C ASN A 92 26.69 4.56 0.74
N GLU A 93 26.37 3.84 -0.34
CA GLU A 93 26.08 4.41 -1.65
C GLU A 93 24.88 5.36 -1.59
N TYR A 94 23.83 5.01 -0.85
CA TYR A 94 22.70 5.92 -0.59
C TYR A 94 23.13 7.20 0.11
N LYS A 95 23.98 7.11 1.13
CA LYS A 95 24.48 8.29 1.85
C LYS A 95 25.36 9.18 0.96
N GLU A 96 26.12 8.58 0.05
CA GLU A 96 26.96 9.31 -0.91
C GLU A 96 26.10 10.01 -1.99
N ASN A 97 24.99 9.39 -2.38
CA ASN A 97 24.03 9.95 -3.34
C ASN A 97 23.09 11.00 -2.73
N LEU A 98 23.13 11.24 -1.42
CA LEU A 98 22.44 12.37 -0.80
C LEU A 98 23.06 13.68 -1.32
N ASP A 99 22.27 14.42 -2.08
CA ASP A 99 22.67 15.70 -2.62
C ASP A 99 22.81 16.74 -1.48
N LYS A 100 24.07 16.94 -1.07
CA LYS A 100 24.43 17.88 -0.01
C LYS A 100 24.13 19.33 -0.36
N GLU A 101 24.15 19.67 -1.65
CA GLU A 101 23.82 21.01 -2.11
C GLU A 101 22.31 21.26 -1.96
N SER A 102 21.49 20.35 -2.46
CA SER A 102 20.03 20.41 -2.29
C SER A 102 19.62 20.44 -0.80
N ILE A 103 20.27 19.63 0.05
CA ILE A 103 20.04 19.66 1.50
C ILE A 103 20.38 21.04 2.10
N SER A 104 21.49 21.64 1.67
CA SER A 104 21.92 22.94 2.19
C SER A 104 20.97 24.07 1.76
N GLN A 105 20.48 24.02 0.51
CA GLN A 105 19.49 24.95 -0.01
C GLN A 105 18.16 24.81 0.74
N LEU A 106 17.68 23.58 0.95
CA LEU A 106 16.47 23.30 1.74
C LEU A 106 16.59 23.83 3.17
N LEU A 107 17.73 23.62 3.84
CA LEU A 107 17.96 24.15 5.19
C LEU A 107 17.90 25.69 5.21
N SER A 108 18.50 26.34 4.22
CA SER A 108 18.43 27.81 4.07
C SER A 108 17.01 28.29 3.80
N PHE A 109 16.25 27.58 2.97
CA PHE A 109 14.84 27.87 2.68
C PHE A 109 13.98 27.76 3.94
N ILE A 110 14.11 26.66 4.69
CA ILE A 110 13.41 26.46 5.96
C ILE A 110 13.74 27.57 6.95
N MET A 111 15.02 27.90 7.14
CA MET A 111 15.43 28.97 8.04
C MET A 111 14.81 30.31 7.66
N THR A 112 14.91 30.70 6.38
CA THR A 112 14.38 31.97 5.87
C THR A 112 12.86 32.06 6.02
N LYS A 113 12.14 30.96 5.78
CA LYS A 113 10.67 30.93 5.86
C LYS A 113 10.16 30.84 7.30
N THR A 114 10.91 30.22 8.20
CA THR A 114 10.51 30.04 9.60
C THR A 114 10.98 31.16 10.53
N GLU A 115 11.87 32.03 10.08
CA GLU A 115 12.29 33.24 10.82
C GLU A 115 11.11 34.13 11.26
N ASN A 116 10.02 34.16 10.49
CA ASN A 116 8.78 34.81 10.87
C ASN A 116 7.62 33.80 10.92
N VAL A 117 7.49 33.10 12.05
CA VAL A 117 6.47 32.04 12.30
C VAL A 117 5.04 32.47 11.96
N GLN A 118 4.72 33.76 11.99
CA GLN A 118 3.41 34.32 11.61
C GLN A 118 3.06 34.14 10.13
N ASN A 119 4.03 33.82 9.25
CA ASN A 119 3.84 33.70 7.80
C ASN A 119 3.93 32.25 7.29
N VAL A 120 4.02 31.25 8.17
CA VAL A 120 4.05 29.85 7.75
C VAL A 120 2.62 29.37 7.56
N ASP A 121 2.18 29.33 6.30
CA ASP A 121 0.90 28.77 5.91
C ASP A 121 1.03 27.31 5.48
N LYS A 122 -0.12 26.68 5.19
CA LYS A 122 -0.16 25.29 4.73
C LYS A 122 0.69 25.07 3.46
N ASN A 123 0.66 26.01 2.53
CA ASN A 123 1.38 25.90 1.27
C ASN A 123 2.89 25.85 1.51
N THR A 124 3.40 26.68 2.43
CA THR A 124 4.80 26.68 2.84
C THR A 124 5.22 25.33 3.42
N ILE A 125 4.35 24.71 4.23
CA ILE A 125 4.61 23.36 4.77
C ILE A 125 4.62 22.32 3.66
N ASP A 126 3.65 22.36 2.74
CA ASP A 126 3.55 21.43 1.62
C ASP A 126 4.79 21.55 0.69
N GLU A 127 5.29 22.76 0.44
CA GLU A 127 6.54 23.02 -0.30
C GLU A 127 7.75 22.37 0.39
N ILE A 128 7.93 22.61 1.69
CA ILE A 128 9.04 22.02 2.47
C ILE A 128 8.97 20.49 2.44
N VAL A 129 7.77 19.92 2.60
CA VAL A 129 7.57 18.46 2.58
C VAL A 129 7.90 17.88 1.20
N ASN A 130 7.49 18.56 0.13
CA ASN A 130 7.80 18.12 -1.23
C ASN A 130 9.31 18.17 -1.52
N GLU A 131 10.00 19.23 -1.11
CA GLU A 131 11.46 19.32 -1.28
C GLU A 131 12.21 18.24 -0.49
N ILE A 132 11.83 17.99 0.77
CA ILE A 132 12.40 16.88 1.57
C ILE A 132 12.17 15.56 0.85
N ARG A 133 10.94 15.32 0.39
CA ARG A 133 10.58 14.11 -0.35
C ARG A 133 11.47 13.95 -1.58
N ASP A 134 11.66 14.99 -2.37
CA ASP A 134 12.41 14.92 -3.62
C ASP A 134 13.88 14.63 -3.39
N VAL A 135 14.50 15.25 -2.39
CA VAL A 135 15.89 14.93 -1.99
C VAL A 135 16.04 13.45 -1.66
N LEU A 136 15.14 12.90 -0.84
CA LEU A 136 15.19 11.50 -0.43
C LEU A 136 14.91 10.55 -1.61
N LEU A 137 13.90 10.85 -2.43
CA LEU A 137 13.55 10.01 -3.57
C LEU A 137 14.62 10.05 -4.66
N ASN A 138 15.22 11.19 -4.95
CA ASN A 138 16.29 11.30 -5.95
C ASN A 138 17.53 10.52 -5.51
N SER A 139 17.90 10.63 -4.24
CA SER A 139 18.99 9.83 -3.67
C SER A 139 18.70 8.34 -3.79
N ALA A 140 17.45 7.94 -3.51
CA ALA A 140 17.01 6.56 -3.62
C ALA A 140 16.97 6.05 -5.07
N ARG A 141 16.53 6.87 -6.02
CA ARG A 141 16.56 6.55 -7.47
C ARG A 141 18.00 6.29 -7.94
N ASN A 142 18.93 7.13 -7.52
CA ASN A 142 20.34 7.02 -7.90
C ASN A 142 21.01 5.76 -7.32
N THR A 143 20.58 5.30 -6.14
CA THR A 143 21.17 4.11 -5.49
C THR A 143 20.48 2.80 -5.86
N PHE A 144 19.14 2.76 -5.80
CA PHE A 144 18.37 1.53 -5.95
C PHE A 144 17.85 1.32 -7.37
N GLY A 145 18.00 2.32 -8.24
CA GLY A 145 17.48 2.33 -9.59
C GLY A 145 15.99 2.66 -9.66
N GLU A 146 15.57 3.08 -10.85
CA GLU A 146 14.19 3.38 -11.19
C GLU A 146 13.66 2.34 -12.18
N PHE A 147 12.54 1.72 -11.84
CA PHE A 147 11.96 0.62 -12.60
C PHE A 147 10.59 0.99 -13.12
N VAL A 148 10.31 0.68 -14.38
CA VAL A 148 8.98 0.84 -14.93
C VAL A 148 8.09 -0.30 -14.44
N GLN A 149 6.99 0.05 -13.78
CA GLN A 149 5.95 -0.91 -13.45
C GLN A 149 5.32 -1.39 -14.75
N LYS A 150 5.62 -2.62 -15.15
CA LYS A 150 4.92 -3.25 -16.25
C LYS A 150 3.46 -3.40 -15.83
N THR A 151 2.57 -2.64 -16.45
CA THR A 151 1.15 -2.98 -16.46
C THR A 151 1.05 -4.34 -17.13
N TYR A 152 0.90 -5.39 -16.33
CA TYR A 152 0.37 -6.64 -16.85
C TYR A 152 -1.06 -6.31 -17.27
N GLY A 153 -1.21 -5.98 -18.56
CA GLY A 153 -2.51 -6.02 -19.19
C GLY A 153 -3.11 -7.37 -18.85
N PHE A 154 -4.30 -7.35 -18.26
CA PHE A 154 -5.12 -8.54 -18.06
C PHE A 154 -5.62 -9.02 -19.43
N ASP A 155 -4.70 -9.29 -20.35
CA ASP A 155 -5.00 -10.03 -21.56
C ASP A 155 -5.17 -11.48 -21.12
N TYR A 156 -6.44 -11.89 -21.01
CA TYR A 156 -6.87 -13.29 -20.92
C TYR A 156 -6.56 -14.06 -22.23
N THR A 157 -5.38 -13.84 -22.83
CA THR A 157 -4.88 -14.67 -23.92
C THR A 157 -3.87 -15.67 -23.35
N GLY A 158 -4.38 -16.86 -23.06
CA GLY A 158 -3.63 -18.12 -22.92
C GLY A 158 -2.22 -18.00 -22.37
N GLY A 159 -2.09 -18.05 -21.05
CA GLY A 159 -0.80 -17.99 -20.36
C GLY A 159 0.24 -18.90 -21.02
N LYS A 160 1.36 -18.30 -21.42
CA LYS A 160 2.60 -19.04 -21.74
C LYS A 160 2.87 -19.96 -20.56
N GLN A 161 2.59 -21.25 -20.77
CA GLN A 161 3.07 -22.28 -19.87
C GLN A 161 4.59 -22.13 -19.85
N ASN A 162 5.12 -21.69 -18.72
CA ASN A 162 6.54 -21.89 -18.44
C ASN A 162 6.76 -23.41 -18.52
N HIS A 163 7.25 -23.86 -19.67
CA HIS A 163 7.66 -25.23 -19.95
C HIS A 163 8.93 -25.49 -19.13
N ARG A 164 8.76 -25.62 -17.81
CA ARG A 164 9.79 -26.18 -16.96
C ARG A 164 9.66 -27.68 -17.13
N ASP A 165 10.53 -28.30 -17.91
CA ASP A 165 10.49 -29.74 -18.21
C ASP A 165 10.46 -30.61 -16.94
N TRP A 166 11.06 -30.11 -15.87
CA TRP A 166 11.10 -30.75 -14.56
C TRP A 166 9.82 -30.58 -13.72
N PHE A 167 8.86 -29.74 -14.14
CA PHE A 167 7.62 -29.47 -13.41
C PHE A 167 6.39 -29.67 -14.31
N ASN A 168 6.18 -30.93 -14.68
CA ASN A 168 5.14 -31.36 -15.59
C ASN A 168 3.76 -31.47 -14.92
N THR A 169 2.77 -31.91 -15.72
CA THR A 169 1.37 -32.07 -15.29
C THR A 169 1.23 -33.02 -14.10
N GLU A 170 2.07 -34.04 -14.00
CA GLU A 170 2.09 -34.99 -12.88
C GLU A 170 2.53 -34.28 -11.60
N CYS A 171 3.62 -33.51 -11.64
CA CYS A 171 4.07 -32.70 -10.49
C CYS A 171 2.99 -31.71 -10.01
N ARG A 172 2.21 -31.14 -10.94
CA ARG A 172 1.08 -30.25 -10.59
C ARG A 172 -0.05 -31.02 -9.91
N ARG A 173 -0.36 -32.23 -10.36
CA ARG A 173 -1.39 -33.11 -9.78
C ARG A 173 -1.01 -33.52 -8.36
N GLU A 174 0.21 -34.01 -8.17
CA GLU A 174 0.72 -34.44 -6.86
C GLU A 174 0.80 -33.27 -5.87
N ARG A 175 1.24 -32.08 -6.31
CA ARG A 175 1.24 -30.88 -5.47
C ARG A 175 -0.17 -30.48 -5.03
N ARG A 176 -1.18 -30.63 -5.89
CA ARG A 176 -2.59 -30.39 -5.52
C ARG A 176 -3.10 -31.44 -4.54
N ALA A 177 -2.76 -32.71 -4.74
CA ALA A 177 -3.14 -33.80 -3.84
C ALA A 177 -2.52 -33.59 -2.44
N PHE A 178 -1.22 -33.31 -2.36
CA PHE A 178 -0.52 -32.97 -1.12
C PHE A 178 -1.15 -31.78 -0.38
N ARG A 179 -1.50 -30.72 -1.10
CA ARG A 179 -2.16 -29.55 -0.49
C ARG A 179 -3.57 -29.86 0.01
N LYS A 180 -4.29 -30.78 -0.64
CA LYS A 180 -5.61 -31.23 -0.19
C LYS A 180 -5.49 -32.10 1.07
N SER A 181 -4.54 -33.01 1.11
CA SER A 181 -4.33 -33.87 2.28
C SER A 181 -3.80 -33.11 3.50
N LYS A 182 -3.01 -32.04 3.30
CA LYS A 182 -2.56 -31.17 4.40
C LYS A 182 -3.68 -30.28 5.00
N ARG A 183 -4.86 -30.25 4.39
CA ARG A 183 -6.04 -29.49 4.88
C ARG A 183 -7.03 -30.36 5.68
N ILE A 184 -6.74 -31.66 5.80
CA ILE A 184 -7.43 -32.62 6.66
C ILE A 184 -6.59 -32.76 7.93
#